data_AF-A0A0N1H6R9-F1
#
_entry.id   AF-A0A0N1H6R9-F1
#
_cell.length_a   1.000
_cell.length_b   1.000
_cell.length_c   1.000
_cell.angle_alpha   90.00
_cell.angle_beta   90.00
_cell.angle_gamma   90.00
#
_symmetry.space_group_name_H-M   'P 1'
#
loop_
_entity.id
_entity.type
_entity.pdbx_description
1 polymer ?
#
loop_
_entity_poly.entity_id
_entity_poly.type
_entity_poly.pdbx_seq_one_letter_code
_entity_poly.pdbx_strand_id
1 'polypeptide(L)'
;MYGGMESYHHMCRFYSGFFYKHPLLDKYKWYWRVEPEISYFCDMTYDPFIEMERANKTYGFTIAVKELKETVPNIFRYASAYKRKNNLKSKGLWEMFLEPQPEGKEKKESDDRKKTLPNEILETERGHQNIEEIDPEAMEGEKYNMCHFWSNFEIARLDWFRSKEYNEFFEMMDRSGGFWMERWGDAPIHSLAAGALLGVKDVHYFRDFGYRHTTIQHCPANAPTRQLPRIPYLEKTTDDPKERAEEDEYWATPDTPKENGVGCRCRCDTDIRDVEGKEGSCMNEWVEVAGGWASP
;
A
#
# COMPACT_ATOMS: atom_id res chain seq x y z
N MET A 1 -6.69 -11.67 13.79
CA MET A 1 -6.40 -10.53 14.69
C MET A 1 -7.56 -9.53 14.61
N TYR A 2 -8.01 -8.94 15.73
CA TYR A 2 -9.06 -7.89 15.83
C TYR A 2 -10.47 -8.13 15.26
N GLY A 3 -10.80 -9.29 14.68
CA GLY A 3 -12.11 -9.52 14.04
C GLY A 3 -13.36 -9.44 14.94
N GLY A 4 -13.21 -9.42 16.27
CA GLY A 4 -14.31 -9.22 17.21
C GLY A 4 -14.33 -7.83 17.86
N MET A 5 -13.48 -6.91 17.42
CA MET A 5 -13.30 -5.61 18.06
C MET A 5 -14.01 -4.50 17.27
N GLU A 6 -15.21 -4.13 17.70
CA GLU A 6 -16.05 -3.15 16.99
C GLU A 6 -15.30 -1.83 16.69
N SER A 7 -14.56 -1.29 17.67
CA SER A 7 -13.78 -0.06 17.52
C SER A 7 -12.74 -0.14 16.41
N TYR A 8 -12.18 -1.32 16.15
CA TYR A 8 -11.21 -1.53 15.08
C TYR A 8 -11.88 -1.42 13.70
N HIS A 9 -13.08 -1.96 13.55
CA HIS A 9 -13.86 -1.85 12.31
C HIS A 9 -14.25 -0.38 12.03
N HIS A 10 -14.66 0.36 13.07
CA HIS A 10 -14.90 1.81 12.98
C HIS A 10 -13.64 2.56 12.55
N MET A 11 -12.48 2.23 13.12
CA MET A 11 -11.19 2.85 12.77
C MET A 11 -10.82 2.61 11.31
N CYS A 12 -10.89 1.36 10.83
CA CYS A 12 -10.57 1.04 9.43
C CYS A 12 -11.52 1.76 8.46
N ARG A 13 -12.82 1.81 8.78
CA ARG A 13 -13.80 2.57 7.99
C ARG A 13 -13.52 4.08 8.01
N PHE A 14 -13.17 4.63 9.17
CA PHE A 14 -12.85 6.05 9.34
C PHE A 14 -11.64 6.46 8.48
N TYR A 15 -10.54 5.71 8.55
CA TYR A 15 -9.37 5.98 7.72
C TYR A 15 -9.60 5.71 6.24
N SER A 16 -10.51 4.78 5.88
CA SER A 16 -10.84 4.56 4.47
C SER A 16 -11.61 5.72 3.82
N GLY A 17 -12.49 6.42 4.55
CA GLY A 17 -13.50 7.27 3.91
C GLY A 17 -13.84 8.61 4.56
N PHE A 18 -13.31 8.90 5.75
CA PHE A 18 -13.78 10.04 6.55
C PHE A 18 -12.68 10.95 7.06
N PHE A 19 -11.46 10.45 7.34
CA PHE A 19 -10.42 11.29 7.95
C PHE A 19 -10.14 12.56 7.13
N TYR A 20 -10.03 12.45 5.80
CA TYR A 20 -9.74 13.56 4.87
C TYR A 20 -10.88 14.58 4.72
N LYS A 21 -12.06 14.28 5.26
CA LYS A 21 -13.25 15.15 5.35
C LYS A 21 -13.33 15.89 6.67
N HIS A 22 -12.42 15.62 7.61
CA HIS A 22 -12.43 16.27 8.91
C HIS A 22 -12.10 17.77 8.74
N PRO A 23 -12.85 18.70 9.37
CA PRO A 23 -12.68 20.14 9.15
C PRO A 23 -11.27 20.68 9.42
N LEU A 24 -10.53 20.04 10.33
CA LEU A 24 -9.14 20.39 10.63
C LEU A 24 -8.19 20.16 9.43
N LEU A 25 -8.57 19.29 8.49
CA LEU A 25 -7.79 19.00 7.29
C LEU A 25 -8.19 19.83 6.07
N ASP A 26 -9.27 20.62 6.13
CA ASP A 26 -9.79 21.36 4.98
C ASP A 26 -8.77 22.35 4.39
N LYS A 27 -7.95 22.95 5.26
CA LYS A 27 -6.92 23.92 4.86
C LYS A 27 -5.64 23.29 4.30
N TYR A 28 -5.50 21.97 4.34
CA TYR A 28 -4.28 21.28 3.91
C TYR A 28 -4.49 20.56 2.57
N LYS A 29 -3.39 20.47 1.81
CA LYS A 29 -3.31 19.70 0.55
C LYS A 29 -2.70 18.31 0.76
N TRP A 30 -1.80 18.20 1.73
CA TRP A 30 -1.04 17.00 2.02
C TRP A 30 -1.29 16.58 3.46
N TYR A 31 -1.15 15.30 3.73
CA TYR A 31 -1.07 14.79 5.08
C TYR A 31 0.01 13.73 5.17
N TRP A 32 0.53 13.53 6.37
CA TRP A 32 1.41 12.43 6.72
C TRP A 32 0.81 11.71 7.91
N ARG A 33 0.44 10.43 7.72
CA ARG A 33 -0.03 9.58 8.81
C ARG A 33 1.13 9.16 9.70
N VAL A 34 0.92 9.37 11.00
CA VAL A 34 1.84 9.01 12.08
C VAL A 34 1.03 8.27 13.12
N GLU A 35 1.49 7.09 13.52
CA GLU A 35 0.85 6.27 14.54
C GLU A 35 1.68 6.18 15.83
N PRO A 36 1.08 5.77 16.96
CA PRO A 36 1.83 5.42 18.16
C PRO A 36 2.80 4.25 17.92
N GLU A 37 3.82 4.15 18.78
CA GLU A 37 4.79 3.03 18.77
C GLU A 37 5.56 2.84 17.45
N ILE A 38 5.80 3.95 16.75
CA ILE A 38 6.66 3.99 15.58
C ILE A 38 8.10 4.38 15.94
N SER A 39 9.03 4.11 15.04
CA SER A 39 10.41 4.60 15.15
C SER A 39 10.91 5.03 13.78
N TYR A 40 11.59 6.17 13.72
CA TYR A 40 12.38 6.58 12.56
C TYR A 40 13.85 6.37 12.86
N PHE A 41 14.56 5.74 11.93
CA PHE A 41 15.96 5.33 12.15
C PHE A 41 16.97 6.16 11.38
N CYS A 42 16.51 6.92 10.38
CA CYS A 42 17.35 7.69 9.47
C CYS A 42 17.04 9.17 9.57
N ASP A 43 18.04 10.00 9.29
CA ASP A 43 17.83 11.43 9.14
C ASP A 43 17.03 11.72 7.87
N MET A 44 15.98 12.52 8.00
CA MET A 44 15.21 13.03 6.87
C MET A 44 15.88 14.28 6.32
N THR A 45 16.44 14.17 5.12
CA THR A 45 17.35 15.17 4.56
C THR A 45 16.66 16.26 3.72
N TYR A 46 15.36 16.12 3.49
CA TYR A 46 14.53 17.04 2.70
C TYR A 46 13.10 17.07 3.24
N ASP A 47 12.35 18.08 2.81
CA ASP A 47 10.91 18.17 3.09
C ASP A 47 10.15 17.24 2.13
N PRO A 48 9.49 16.17 2.64
CA PRO A 48 8.82 15.20 1.78
C PRO A 48 7.62 15.78 1.05
N PHE A 49 6.92 16.78 1.61
CA PHE A 49 5.75 17.36 0.95
C PHE A 49 6.18 18.20 -0.26
N ILE A 50 7.26 18.96 -0.12
CA ILE A 50 7.82 19.74 -1.22
C ILE A 50 8.33 18.81 -2.32
N GLU A 51 9.02 17.73 -1.96
CA GLU A 51 9.55 16.79 -2.95
C GLU A 51 8.44 16.06 -3.70
N MET A 52 7.42 15.60 -2.98
CA MET A 52 6.25 14.96 -3.59
C MET A 52 5.50 15.91 -4.55
N GLU A 53 5.34 17.18 -4.18
CA GLU A 53 4.73 18.19 -5.06
C GLU A 53 5.61 18.46 -6.30
N ARG A 54 6.93 18.62 -6.13
CA ARG A 54 7.87 18.86 -7.24
C ARG A 54 7.90 17.72 -8.25
N ALA A 55 7.86 16.48 -7.75
CA ALA A 55 7.88 15.28 -8.55
C ALA A 55 6.47 14.87 -9.06
N ASN A 56 5.44 15.69 -8.84
CA ASN A 56 4.03 15.41 -9.19
C ASN A 56 3.54 14.05 -8.68
N LYS A 57 3.97 13.65 -7.49
CA LYS A 57 3.52 12.45 -6.83
C LYS A 57 2.19 12.70 -6.13
N THR A 58 1.45 11.64 -5.85
CA THR A 58 0.13 11.68 -5.21
C THR A 58 0.10 10.88 -3.92
N TYR A 59 0.75 9.72 -3.90
CA TYR A 59 0.73 8.78 -2.79
C TYR A 59 2.13 8.27 -2.51
N GLY A 60 2.52 8.14 -1.24
CA GLY A 60 3.84 7.62 -0.89
C GLY A 60 3.83 6.74 0.35
N PHE A 61 4.68 5.72 0.31
CA PHE A 61 4.74 4.63 1.28
C PHE A 61 6.19 4.24 1.58
N THR A 62 6.40 3.52 2.69
CA THR A 62 7.69 2.91 3.06
C THR A 62 7.66 1.39 3.10
N ILE A 63 6.49 0.78 3.32
CA ILE A 63 6.34 -0.66 3.49
C ILE A 63 5.17 -1.15 2.64
N ALA A 64 5.36 -2.27 1.94
CA ALA A 64 4.30 -3.00 1.26
C ALA A 64 4.33 -4.47 1.69
N VAL A 65 3.19 -5.01 2.12
CA VAL A 65 3.08 -6.37 2.69
C VAL A 65 1.80 -7.06 2.24
N LYS A 66 1.73 -8.38 2.45
CA LYS A 66 0.53 -9.18 2.19
C LYS A 66 -0.47 -9.07 3.34
N GLU A 67 -1.74 -8.91 3.00
CA GLU A 67 -2.86 -8.99 3.93
C GLU A 67 -3.19 -10.45 4.27
N LEU A 68 -3.84 -10.66 5.41
CA LEU A 68 -4.41 -11.93 5.80
C LEU A 68 -5.69 -12.18 4.98
N LYS A 69 -5.66 -13.21 4.13
CA LYS A 69 -6.75 -13.57 3.21
C LYS A 69 -8.10 -13.73 3.91
N GLU A 70 -8.10 -14.26 5.14
CA GLU A 70 -9.30 -14.50 5.95
C GLU A 70 -10.02 -13.20 6.33
N THR A 71 -9.33 -12.06 6.27
CA THR A 71 -9.85 -10.77 6.70
C THR A 71 -10.53 -9.98 5.59
N VAL A 72 -10.22 -10.33 4.34
CA VAL A 72 -10.66 -9.61 3.13
C VAL A 72 -11.14 -10.53 1.99
N PRO A 73 -11.89 -11.63 2.25
CA PRO A 73 -12.23 -12.61 1.22
C PRO A 73 -12.97 -12.01 0.01
N ASN A 74 -13.80 -10.97 0.19
CA ASN A 74 -14.58 -10.39 -0.91
C ASN A 74 -14.08 -9.03 -1.41
N ILE A 75 -13.02 -8.45 -0.83
CA ILE A 75 -12.61 -7.06 -1.15
C ILE A 75 -12.31 -6.87 -2.64
N PHE A 76 -11.59 -7.83 -3.22
CA PHE A 76 -11.13 -7.74 -4.61
C PHE A 76 -12.30 -7.81 -5.60
N ARG A 77 -13.32 -8.61 -5.28
CA ARG A 77 -14.55 -8.68 -6.08
C ARG A 77 -15.20 -7.30 -6.24
N TYR A 78 -15.29 -6.52 -5.17
CA TYR A 78 -15.86 -5.17 -5.24
C TYR A 78 -14.92 -4.20 -5.95
N ALA A 79 -13.60 -4.31 -5.75
CA ALA A 79 -12.63 -3.45 -6.43
C ALA A 79 -12.62 -3.68 -7.95
N SER A 80 -12.58 -4.94 -8.38
CA SER A 80 -12.65 -5.32 -9.79
C SER A 80 -14.00 -4.94 -10.41
N ALA A 81 -15.10 -5.12 -9.67
CA ALA A 81 -16.42 -4.69 -10.12
C ALA A 81 -16.50 -3.15 -10.30
N TYR A 82 -15.85 -2.37 -9.43
CA TYR A 82 -15.76 -0.92 -9.59
C TYR A 82 -14.99 -0.53 -10.86
N LYS A 83 -13.81 -1.12 -11.08
CA LYS A 83 -13.01 -0.89 -12.31
C LYS A 83 -13.83 -1.17 -13.56
N ARG A 84 -14.51 -2.32 -13.60
CA ARG A 84 -15.35 -2.71 -14.73
C ARG A 84 -16.53 -1.78 -14.93
N LYS A 85 -17.28 -1.45 -13.87
CA LYS A 85 -18.46 -0.58 -13.94
C LYS A 85 -18.12 0.81 -14.51
N ASN A 86 -16.93 1.31 -14.20
CA ASN A 86 -16.45 2.62 -14.65
C ASN A 86 -15.55 2.55 -15.89
N ASN A 87 -15.40 1.38 -16.52
CA ASN A 87 -14.52 1.15 -17.68
C ASN A 87 -13.08 1.67 -17.48
N LEU A 88 -12.54 1.51 -16.27
CA LEU A 88 -11.19 1.96 -15.93
C LEU A 88 -10.15 1.02 -16.52
N LYS A 89 -9.25 1.57 -17.35
CA LYS A 89 -8.06 0.87 -17.82
C LYS A 89 -6.96 0.97 -16.78
N SER A 90 -6.23 -0.13 -16.55
CA SER A 90 -5.06 -0.10 -15.68
C SER A 90 -4.00 0.86 -16.23
N LYS A 91 -3.33 1.57 -15.31
CA LYS A 91 -2.18 2.44 -15.58
C LYS A 91 -0.85 1.80 -15.15
N GLY A 92 -0.83 0.48 -14.94
CA GLY A 92 0.36 -0.30 -14.55
C GLY A 92 0.48 -0.60 -13.05
N LEU A 93 -0.20 0.18 -12.19
CA LEU A 93 -0.14 -0.04 -10.73
C LEU A 93 -1.05 -1.17 -10.26
N TRP A 94 -2.16 -1.42 -10.95
CA TRP A 94 -3.09 -2.49 -10.60
C TRP A 94 -2.42 -3.87 -10.62
N GLU A 95 -1.50 -4.06 -11.57
CA GLU A 95 -0.77 -5.31 -11.80
C GLU A 95 0.09 -5.71 -10.59
N MET A 96 0.53 -4.75 -9.76
CA MET A 96 1.24 -5.02 -8.51
C MET A 96 0.42 -5.88 -7.54
N PHE A 97 -0.90 -5.78 -7.62
CA PHE A 97 -1.83 -6.45 -6.72
C PHE A 97 -2.35 -7.77 -7.29
N LEU A 98 -1.88 -8.17 -8.48
CA LEU A 98 -2.36 -9.39 -9.13
C LEU A 98 -1.39 -10.55 -8.92
N GLU A 99 -1.94 -11.76 -8.85
CA GLU A 99 -1.12 -12.96 -9.01
C GLU A 99 -0.62 -13.07 -10.46
N PRO A 100 0.65 -13.44 -10.68
CA PRO A 100 1.18 -13.70 -12.01
C PRO A 100 0.34 -14.75 -12.73
N GLN A 101 -0.21 -14.40 -13.89
CA GLN A 101 -0.90 -15.38 -14.73
C GLN A 101 0.14 -16.21 -15.51
N PRO A 102 -0.02 -17.53 -15.61
CA PRO A 102 0.87 -18.34 -16.42
C PRO A 102 0.82 -17.88 -17.88
N GLU A 103 1.98 -17.58 -18.45
CA GLU A 103 2.13 -17.22 -19.86
C GLU A 103 1.52 -18.31 -20.76
N GLY A 104 0.49 -17.98 -21.54
CA GLY A 104 -0.16 -18.91 -22.48
C GLY A 104 -1.69 -18.98 -22.44
N LYS A 105 -2.36 -18.34 -21.48
CA LYS A 105 -3.81 -18.09 -21.54
C LYS A 105 -4.08 -16.67 -22.02
N GLU A 106 -3.86 -16.42 -23.31
CA GLU A 106 -4.38 -15.20 -23.95
C GLU A 106 -5.90 -15.16 -23.73
N LYS A 107 -6.39 -14.05 -23.18
CA LYS A 107 -7.82 -13.75 -23.10
C LYS A 107 -8.36 -13.74 -24.53
N LYS A 108 -9.06 -14.80 -24.95
CA LYS A 108 -10.01 -14.65 -26.05
C LYS A 108 -11.03 -13.63 -25.57
N GLU A 109 -10.98 -12.42 -26.12
CA GLU A 109 -12.13 -11.51 -26.06
C GLU A 109 -13.34 -12.33 -26.49
N SER A 110 -14.25 -12.59 -25.55
CA SER A 110 -15.51 -13.26 -25.82
C SER A 110 -16.45 -12.26 -26.51
N ASP A 111 -16.10 -11.89 -27.74
CA ASP A 111 -16.95 -11.12 -28.64
C ASP A 111 -18.07 -11.98 -29.27
N ASP A 112 -18.28 -13.19 -28.75
CA ASP A 112 -19.40 -14.04 -29.11
C ASP A 112 -20.13 -14.49 -27.84
N ARG A 113 -20.87 -13.58 -27.21
CA ARG A 113 -22.09 -14.01 -26.49
C ARG A 113 -23.10 -14.47 -27.52
N LYS A 114 -22.84 -15.61 -28.17
CA LYS A 114 -23.92 -16.45 -28.66
C LYS A 114 -24.74 -16.82 -27.43
N LYS A 115 -25.86 -16.12 -27.26
CA LYS A 115 -26.90 -16.48 -26.30
C LYS A 115 -27.32 -17.90 -26.65
N THR A 116 -26.72 -18.89 -25.99
CA THR A 116 -27.26 -20.23 -26.02
C THR A 116 -28.66 -20.12 -25.41
N LEU A 117 -29.67 -20.38 -26.23
CA LEU A 117 -31.06 -20.29 -25.82
C LEU A 117 -31.30 -21.29 -24.68
N PRO A 118 -32.29 -21.05 -23.78
CA PRO A 118 -32.56 -21.94 -22.65
C PRO A 118 -32.77 -23.42 -23.04
N ASN A 119 -33.11 -23.67 -24.30
CA ASN A 119 -33.37 -25.01 -24.83
C ASN A 119 -32.09 -25.82 -25.14
N GLU A 120 -30.92 -25.20 -25.33
CA GLU A 120 -29.66 -25.94 -25.58
C GLU A 120 -29.09 -26.60 -24.31
N ILE A 121 -29.51 -26.14 -23.12
CA ILE A 121 -29.16 -26.76 -21.82
C ILE A 121 -29.87 -28.10 -21.64
N LEU A 122 -31.01 -28.31 -22.31
CA LEU A 122 -31.77 -29.56 -22.25
C LEU A 122 -31.26 -30.62 -23.23
N GLU A 123 -30.49 -30.22 -24.25
CA GLU A 123 -30.00 -31.12 -25.31
C GLU A 123 -28.55 -31.59 -25.12
N THR A 124 -27.84 -31.09 -24.10
CA THR A 124 -26.50 -31.58 -23.80
C THR A 124 -26.53 -32.98 -23.19
N GLU A 125 -26.16 -33.97 -24.00
CA GLU A 125 -25.86 -35.34 -23.56
C GLU A 125 -24.90 -35.32 -22.35
N ARG A 126 -25.14 -36.23 -21.38
CA ARG A 126 -24.29 -36.42 -20.20
C ARG A 126 -22.86 -36.77 -20.63
N GLY A 127 -22.00 -35.77 -20.76
CA GLY A 127 -20.61 -35.95 -21.19
C GLY A 127 -19.96 -34.78 -21.92
N HIS A 128 -20.68 -33.71 -22.27
CA HIS A 128 -20.06 -32.49 -22.82
C HIS A 128 -19.26 -31.73 -21.74
N GLN A 129 -17.99 -32.11 -21.58
CA GLN A 129 -17.01 -31.50 -20.68
C GLN A 129 -16.40 -30.22 -21.27
N ASN A 130 -17.19 -29.18 -21.49
CA ASN A 130 -16.68 -27.82 -21.73
C ASN A 130 -17.28 -26.83 -20.73
N ILE A 131 -17.46 -27.24 -19.47
CA ILE A 131 -17.67 -26.29 -18.39
C ILE A 131 -16.26 -25.86 -17.97
N GLU A 132 -15.86 -24.66 -18.37
CA GLU A 132 -14.64 -24.06 -17.84
C GLU A 132 -14.72 -24.07 -16.31
N GLU A 133 -13.69 -24.58 -15.65
CA GLU A 133 -13.62 -24.62 -14.20
C GLU A 133 -13.59 -23.16 -13.69
N ILE A 134 -14.71 -22.72 -13.13
CA ILE A 134 -14.85 -21.36 -12.60
C ILE A 134 -14.13 -21.30 -11.27
N ASP A 135 -12.98 -20.63 -11.24
CA ASP A 135 -12.31 -20.32 -9.98
C ASP A 135 -13.15 -19.28 -9.20
N PRO A 136 -13.63 -19.62 -7.99
CA PRO A 136 -14.51 -18.74 -7.23
C PRO A 136 -13.81 -17.47 -6.71
N GLU A 137 -12.48 -17.43 -6.67
CA GLU A 137 -11.69 -16.28 -6.20
C GLU A 137 -11.26 -15.36 -7.34
N ALA A 138 -11.27 -15.87 -8.58
CA ALA A 138 -10.93 -15.09 -9.75
C ALA A 138 -12.07 -14.14 -10.15
N MET A 139 -11.74 -12.89 -10.41
CA MET A 139 -12.68 -11.85 -10.84
C MET A 139 -12.16 -11.24 -12.13
N GLU A 140 -12.94 -11.34 -13.22
CA GLU A 140 -12.53 -10.86 -14.56
C GLU A 140 -11.20 -11.51 -15.06
N GLY A 141 -10.95 -12.75 -14.62
CA GLY A 141 -9.74 -13.51 -14.93
C GLY A 141 -8.50 -13.08 -14.13
N GLU A 142 -8.67 -12.26 -13.10
CA GLU A 142 -7.61 -11.75 -12.24
C GLU A 142 -7.79 -12.26 -10.81
N LYS A 143 -6.69 -12.43 -10.09
CA LYS A 143 -6.67 -12.85 -8.68
C LYS A 143 -5.84 -11.88 -7.87
N TYR A 144 -6.30 -11.56 -6.67
CA TYR A 144 -5.59 -10.68 -5.75
C TYR A 144 -4.47 -11.45 -5.04
N ASN A 145 -3.23 -10.95 -5.12
CA ASN A 145 -2.07 -11.54 -4.44
C ASN A 145 -1.95 -11.12 -2.96
N MET A 146 -2.95 -10.40 -2.43
CA MET A 146 -3.04 -9.84 -1.09
C MET A 146 -2.10 -8.66 -0.80
N CYS A 147 -1.32 -8.18 -1.77
CA CYS A 147 -0.40 -7.08 -1.56
C CYS A 147 -1.09 -5.74 -1.34
N HIS A 148 -0.56 -4.95 -0.41
CA HIS A 148 -1.01 -3.59 -0.15
C HIS A 148 0.12 -2.73 0.41
N PHE A 149 0.02 -1.42 0.23
CA PHE A 149 0.83 -0.43 0.93
C PHE A 149 0.37 -0.30 2.38
N TRP A 150 1.32 -0.34 3.31
CA TRP A 150 1.01 -0.35 4.73
C TRP A 150 0.74 1.05 5.25
N SER A 151 -0.55 1.37 5.42
CA SER A 151 -1.06 2.74 5.63
C SER A 151 -0.66 3.40 6.95
N ASN A 152 -0.06 2.68 7.91
CA ASN A 152 0.45 3.27 9.15
C ASN A 152 1.50 4.37 8.87
N PHE A 153 2.27 4.21 7.79
CA PHE A 153 3.04 5.28 7.17
C PHE A 153 2.40 5.63 5.82
N GLU A 154 1.91 6.85 5.68
CA GLU A 154 1.36 7.31 4.41
C GLU A 154 1.58 8.81 4.26
N ILE A 155 2.17 9.24 3.14
CA ILE A 155 2.24 10.65 2.74
C ILE A 155 1.48 10.78 1.43
N ALA A 156 0.34 11.46 1.45
CA ALA A 156 -0.51 11.53 0.27
C ALA A 156 -1.27 12.86 0.14
N ARG A 157 -1.71 13.14 -1.09
CA ARG A 157 -2.53 14.31 -1.39
C ARG A 157 -3.97 14.08 -0.96
N LEU A 158 -4.49 15.00 -0.18
CA LEU A 158 -5.89 15.00 0.28
C LEU A 158 -6.88 15.25 -0.87
N ASP A 159 -6.46 15.91 -1.95
CA ASP A 159 -7.35 16.15 -3.10
C ASP A 159 -7.68 14.86 -3.87
N TRP A 160 -6.77 13.89 -3.92
CA TRP A 160 -7.05 12.57 -4.45
C TRP A 160 -8.12 11.85 -3.63
N PHE A 161 -8.02 11.86 -2.29
CA PHE A 161 -9.07 11.31 -1.42
C PHE A 161 -10.41 12.05 -1.53
N ARG A 162 -10.37 13.36 -1.78
CA ARG A 162 -11.56 14.20 -2.01
C ARG A 162 -12.11 14.09 -3.43
N SER A 163 -11.40 13.42 -4.34
CA SER A 163 -11.84 13.22 -5.71
C SER A 163 -13.16 12.46 -5.76
N LYS A 164 -13.93 12.70 -6.83
CA LYS A 164 -15.19 11.99 -7.03
C LYS A 164 -14.94 10.49 -7.18
N GLU A 165 -13.88 10.13 -7.89
CA GLU A 165 -13.49 8.77 -8.21
C GLU A 165 -13.12 7.97 -6.94
N TYR A 166 -12.38 8.57 -6.02
CA TYR A 166 -12.08 7.90 -4.74
C TYR A 166 -13.34 7.76 -3.88
N ASN A 167 -14.17 8.81 -3.80
CA ASN A 167 -15.40 8.75 -2.99
C ASN A 167 -16.40 7.73 -3.54
N GLU A 168 -16.56 7.62 -4.86
CA GLU A 168 -17.42 6.59 -5.47
C GLU A 168 -16.86 5.17 -5.25
N PHE A 169 -15.54 5.00 -5.29
CA PHE A 169 -14.89 3.73 -4.91
C PHE A 169 -15.20 3.38 -3.45
N PHE A 170 -14.94 4.31 -2.52
CA PHE A 170 -15.20 4.12 -1.10
C PHE A 170 -16.67 3.83 -0.82
N GLU A 171 -17.62 4.56 -1.44
CA GLU A 171 -19.04 4.31 -1.27
C GLU A 171 -19.46 2.92 -1.72
N MET A 172 -18.88 2.40 -2.80
CA MET A 172 -19.14 1.04 -3.25
C MET A 172 -18.63 0.01 -2.22
N MET A 173 -17.46 0.24 -1.62
CA MET A 173 -16.92 -0.59 -0.56
C MET A 173 -17.77 -0.53 0.71
N ASP A 174 -18.18 0.66 1.13
CA ASP A 174 -18.97 0.88 2.34
C ASP A 174 -20.35 0.22 2.25
N ARG A 175 -21.02 0.35 1.09
CA ARG A 175 -22.32 -0.28 0.84
C ARG A 175 -22.28 -1.81 0.78
N SER A 176 -21.11 -2.40 0.53
CA SER A 176 -20.96 -3.85 0.52
C SER A 176 -21.11 -4.48 1.92
N GLY A 177 -20.90 -3.68 2.97
CA GLY A 177 -20.86 -4.15 4.35
C GLY A 177 -19.56 -4.87 4.75
N GLY A 178 -18.54 -4.92 3.88
CA GLY A 178 -17.27 -5.61 4.14
C GLY A 178 -16.51 -5.09 5.36
N PHE A 179 -16.65 -3.81 5.71
CA PHE A 179 -16.09 -3.27 6.95
C PHE A 179 -16.70 -3.86 8.23
N TRP A 180 -17.88 -4.46 8.17
CA TRP A 180 -18.61 -4.96 9.35
C TRP A 180 -18.75 -6.47 9.36
N MET A 181 -19.02 -7.06 8.20
CA MET A 181 -19.19 -8.51 8.03
C MET A 181 -17.85 -9.24 7.86
N GLU A 182 -16.84 -8.52 7.40
CA GLU A 182 -15.44 -8.96 7.29
C GLU A 182 -14.57 -7.98 8.10
N ARG A 183 -13.24 -8.04 7.94
CA ARG A 183 -12.31 -7.14 8.62
C ARG A 183 -11.44 -6.38 7.62
N TRP A 184 -12.11 -5.62 6.74
CA TRP A 184 -11.43 -4.79 5.74
C TRP A 184 -10.65 -3.67 6.41
N GLY A 185 -9.33 -3.72 6.24
CA GLY A 185 -8.43 -2.65 6.63
C GLY A 185 -8.49 -1.47 5.65
N ASP A 186 -8.17 -0.28 6.14
CA ASP A 186 -7.94 0.90 5.30
C ASP A 186 -6.75 0.71 4.35
N ALA A 187 -5.70 -0.01 4.76
CA ALA A 187 -4.51 -0.25 3.96
C ALA A 187 -4.81 -0.94 2.60
N PRO A 188 -5.51 -2.10 2.54
CA PRO A 188 -5.90 -2.70 1.26
C PRO A 188 -6.94 -1.86 0.49
N ILE A 189 -7.81 -1.10 1.17
CA ILE A 189 -8.76 -0.19 0.49
C ILE A 189 -8.02 0.93 -0.24
N HIS A 190 -7.08 1.61 0.43
CA HIS A 190 -6.25 2.67 -0.16
C HIS A 190 -5.41 2.12 -1.32
N SER A 191 -4.84 0.93 -1.15
CA SER A 191 -3.98 0.30 -2.14
C SER A 191 -4.73 -0.11 -3.39
N LEU A 192 -5.90 -0.76 -3.26
CA LEU A 192 -6.73 -1.12 -4.41
C LEU A 192 -7.31 0.11 -5.10
N ALA A 193 -7.68 1.17 -4.34
CA ALA A 193 -8.09 2.44 -4.91
C ALA A 193 -6.94 3.09 -5.70
N ALA A 194 -5.72 3.10 -5.14
CA ALA A 194 -4.53 3.60 -5.82
C ALA A 194 -4.26 2.79 -7.10
N GLY A 195 -4.27 1.46 -7.04
CA GLY A 195 -4.09 0.61 -8.22
C GLY A 195 -5.14 0.84 -9.31
N ALA A 196 -6.38 1.12 -8.94
CA ALA A 196 -7.46 1.37 -9.89
C ALA A 196 -7.43 2.77 -10.52
N LEU A 197 -6.99 3.79 -9.77
CA LEU A 197 -7.13 5.20 -10.14
C LEU A 197 -5.81 5.88 -10.54
N LEU A 198 -4.69 5.45 -9.95
CA LEU A 198 -3.36 6.02 -10.12
C LEU A 198 -2.48 5.15 -11.02
N GLY A 199 -1.47 5.76 -11.62
CA GLY A 199 -0.38 5.06 -12.29
C GLY A 199 0.82 4.89 -11.39
N VAL A 200 1.77 4.04 -11.81
CA VAL A 200 2.99 3.78 -11.04
C VAL A 200 3.82 5.06 -10.81
N LYS A 201 3.80 5.98 -11.79
CA LYS A 201 4.48 7.29 -11.70
C LYS A 201 3.86 8.24 -10.67
N ASP A 202 2.60 8.04 -10.29
CA ASP A 202 1.92 8.87 -9.30
C ASP A 202 2.27 8.44 -7.87
N VAL A 203 2.89 7.27 -7.71
CA VAL A 203 3.25 6.70 -6.40
C VAL A 203 4.75 6.86 -6.15
N HIS A 204 5.12 7.13 -4.90
CA HIS A 204 6.49 7.28 -4.46
C HIS A 204 6.83 6.29 -3.33
N TYR A 205 7.83 5.47 -3.57
CA TYR A 205 8.45 4.65 -2.55
C TYR A 205 9.56 5.43 -1.83
N PHE A 206 9.35 5.76 -0.55
CA PHE A 206 10.32 6.41 0.33
C PHE A 206 11.35 5.41 0.85
N ARG A 207 12.20 4.94 -0.07
CA ARG A 207 13.21 3.93 0.24
C ARG A 207 14.24 4.41 1.26
N ASP A 208 14.49 5.71 1.32
CA ASP A 208 15.47 6.38 2.18
C ASP A 208 14.99 6.63 3.61
N PHE A 209 13.69 6.47 3.89
CA PHE A 209 13.14 6.70 5.23
C PHE A 209 13.12 5.41 6.04
N GLY A 210 14.08 5.25 6.97
CA GLY A 210 14.04 4.15 7.94
C GLY A 210 12.84 4.29 8.87
N TYR A 211 11.93 3.33 8.85
CA TYR A 211 10.66 3.33 9.57
C TYR A 211 10.34 1.95 10.15
N ARG A 212 9.90 1.90 11.41
CA ARG A 212 9.33 0.70 12.04
C ARG A 212 7.99 1.03 12.67
N HIS A 213 7.10 0.05 12.60
CA HIS A 213 5.92 -0.03 13.45
C HIS A 213 5.84 -1.46 13.99
N THR A 214 5.83 -1.60 15.32
CA THR A 214 5.89 -2.88 16.04
C THR A 214 7.00 -3.84 15.56
N THR A 215 6.64 -4.92 14.86
CA THR A 215 7.54 -6.02 14.47
C THR A 215 8.01 -5.95 13.01
N ILE A 216 7.54 -4.96 12.25
CA ILE A 216 7.90 -4.78 10.84
C ILE A 216 8.73 -3.51 10.71
N GLN A 217 9.91 -3.66 10.12
CA GLN A 217 10.90 -2.61 9.97
C GLN A 217 11.32 -2.50 8.50
N HIS A 218 11.33 -1.28 8.00
CA HIS A 218 12.06 -0.86 6.80
C HIS A 218 13.25 -0.04 7.24
N CYS A 219 14.46 -0.50 6.98
CA CYS A 219 15.67 0.21 7.37
C CYS A 219 16.74 0.13 6.27
N PRO A 220 16.88 1.20 5.46
CA PRO A 220 17.84 1.22 4.38
C PRO A 220 19.28 1.32 4.93
N ALA A 221 20.21 0.68 4.23
CA ALA A 221 21.63 0.82 4.56
C ALA A 221 22.16 2.23 4.21
N ASN A 222 23.15 2.70 4.97
CA ASN A 222 23.77 4.00 4.75
C ASN A 222 24.58 4.06 3.44
N ALA A 223 24.37 5.11 2.66
CA ALA A 223 25.10 5.38 1.42
C ALA A 223 26.54 5.89 1.70
N PRO A 224 27.62 5.28 1.18
CA PRO A 224 29.01 5.63 1.52
C PRO A 224 29.41 7.10 1.26
N THR A 225 28.86 7.72 0.22
CA THR A 225 29.26 9.07 -0.23
C THR A 225 28.17 10.13 -0.09
N ARG A 226 27.03 9.81 0.53
CA ARG A 226 25.87 10.72 0.65
C ARG A 226 25.44 11.01 2.08
N GLN A 227 26.33 10.78 3.05
CA GLN A 227 26.06 11.10 4.45
C GLN A 227 26.14 12.62 4.65
N LEU A 228 25.05 13.25 5.05
CA LEU A 228 25.03 14.68 5.38
C LEU A 228 25.70 14.94 6.74
N PRO A 229 26.30 16.13 6.96
CA PRO A 229 26.78 16.51 8.27
C PRO A 229 25.60 16.63 9.25
N ARG A 230 25.75 16.04 10.44
CA ARG A 230 24.76 16.16 11.51
C ARG A 230 24.92 17.48 12.24
N ILE A 231 23.81 18.14 12.52
CA ILE A 231 23.74 19.24 13.49
C ILE A 231 23.26 18.63 14.82
N PRO A 232 24.04 18.71 15.92
CA PRO A 232 23.60 18.22 17.22
C PRO A 232 22.28 18.87 17.63
N TYR A 233 21.37 18.06 18.18
CA TYR A 233 20.06 18.50 18.60
C TYR A 233 19.71 17.84 19.94
N LEU A 234 19.87 18.63 20.99
CA LEU A 234 19.47 18.24 22.35
C LEU A 234 17.94 18.39 22.47
N GLU A 235 17.25 17.27 22.59
CA GLU A 235 15.79 17.24 22.71
C GLU A 235 15.31 18.00 23.95
N LYS A 236 14.24 18.79 23.82
CA LYS A 236 13.75 19.66 24.90
C LYS A 236 12.72 19.00 25.82
N THR A 237 12.27 17.80 25.50
CA THR A 237 11.23 17.05 26.23
C THR A 237 11.81 16.21 27.37
N THR A 238 13.04 15.70 27.20
CA THR A 238 13.78 14.96 28.23
C THR A 238 14.38 15.92 29.24
N ASP A 239 13.92 15.90 30.49
CA ASP A 239 14.34 16.84 31.54
C ASP A 239 15.78 16.60 32.03
N ASP A 240 16.23 15.33 32.08
CA ASP A 240 17.58 15.00 32.53
C ASP A 240 18.63 15.41 31.49
N PRO A 241 19.56 16.33 31.80
CA PRO A 241 20.60 16.76 30.87
C PRO A 241 21.57 15.64 30.48
N LYS A 242 21.76 14.62 31.33
CA LYS A 242 22.63 13.48 31.04
C LYS A 242 22.01 12.57 30.00
N GLU A 243 20.77 12.15 30.21
CA GLU A 243 20.03 11.30 29.26
C GLU A 243 19.89 11.98 27.90
N ARG A 244 19.61 13.30 27.89
CA ARG A 244 19.53 14.10 26.67
C ARG A 244 20.85 14.13 25.88
N ALA A 245 21.98 14.20 26.57
CA ALA A 245 23.29 14.18 25.93
C ALA A 245 23.66 12.76 25.42
N GLU A 246 23.33 11.73 26.19
CA GLU A 246 23.54 10.33 25.81
C GLU A 246 22.71 9.94 24.58
N GLU A 247 21.47 10.42 24.49
CA GLU A 247 20.63 10.22 23.31
C GLU A 247 21.17 10.94 22.08
N ASP A 248 21.64 12.19 22.22
CA ASP A 248 22.27 12.91 21.12
C ASP A 248 23.54 12.20 20.62
N GLU A 249 24.36 11.67 21.53
CA GLU A 249 25.56 10.89 21.21
C GLU A 249 25.21 9.54 20.55
N TYR A 250 24.14 8.88 21.01
CA TYR A 250 23.61 7.67 20.40
C TYR A 250 23.23 7.94 18.93
N TRP A 251 22.46 8.98 18.66
CA TRP A 251 22.10 9.32 17.28
C TRP A 251 23.26 9.94 16.48
N ALA A 252 24.36 10.35 17.13
CA ALA A 252 25.55 10.83 16.44
C ALA A 252 26.32 9.71 15.71
N THR A 253 26.15 8.45 16.12
CA THR A 253 26.89 7.29 15.63
C THR A 253 26.00 6.38 14.75
N PRO A 254 25.88 6.64 13.43
CA PRO A 254 25.10 5.81 12.53
C PRO A 254 25.81 4.49 12.18
N ASP A 255 25.06 3.56 11.60
CA ASP A 255 25.60 2.27 11.15
C ASP A 255 26.61 2.43 10.01
N THR A 256 27.49 1.44 9.88
CA THR A 256 28.52 1.45 8.83
C THR A 256 27.88 1.47 7.43
N PRO A 257 28.36 2.36 6.53
CA PRO A 257 27.86 2.39 5.16
C PRO A 257 28.08 1.08 4.42
N LYS A 258 27.14 0.74 3.52
CA LYS A 258 27.21 -0.46 2.68
C LYS A 258 27.05 -0.07 1.21
N GLU A 259 27.63 -0.86 0.32
CA GLU A 259 27.39 -0.72 -1.12
C GLU A 259 25.89 -0.83 -1.42
N ASN A 260 25.39 0.00 -2.34
CA ASN A 260 23.97 0.16 -2.69
C ASN A 260 23.06 0.71 -1.58
N GLY A 261 23.61 1.18 -0.46
CA GLY A 261 22.84 1.91 0.55
C GLY A 261 22.25 3.22 0.00
N VAL A 262 21.03 3.54 0.42
CA VAL A 262 20.32 4.78 0.06
C VAL A 262 20.01 5.68 1.25
N GLY A 263 20.12 5.14 2.47
CA GLY A 263 19.80 5.84 3.70
C GLY A 263 20.83 6.90 4.08
N CYS A 264 20.37 7.91 4.83
CA CYS A 264 21.20 8.94 5.43
C CYS A 264 21.22 8.78 6.95
N ARG A 265 22.42 8.55 7.49
CA ARG A 265 22.71 8.44 8.92
C ARG A 265 21.76 7.52 9.69
N CYS A 266 21.35 6.44 9.04
CA CYS A 266 20.50 5.42 9.61
C CYS A 266 21.21 4.68 10.74
N ARG A 267 20.47 4.39 11.81
CA ARG A 267 20.86 3.47 12.87
C ARG A 267 19.73 2.47 13.10
N CYS A 268 19.86 1.29 12.51
CA CYS A 268 18.83 0.28 12.47
C CYS A 268 18.86 -0.61 13.71
N ASP A 269 17.70 -1.09 14.13
CA ASP A 269 17.62 -2.17 15.11
C ASP A 269 18.12 -3.48 14.50
N THR A 270 18.99 -4.20 15.20
CA THR A 270 19.55 -5.48 14.75
C THR A 270 18.63 -6.67 15.00
N ASP A 271 17.69 -6.53 15.93
CA ASP A 271 16.82 -7.63 16.36
C ASP A 271 15.70 -7.90 15.34
N ILE A 272 15.33 -6.88 14.56
CA ILE A 272 14.28 -6.95 13.56
C ILE A 272 14.91 -6.82 12.17
N ARG A 273 14.69 -7.85 11.34
CA ARG A 273 15.14 -7.82 9.95
C ARG A 273 14.31 -6.88 9.11
N ASP A 274 14.98 -6.25 8.16
CA ASP A 274 14.38 -5.41 7.13
C ASP A 274 13.32 -6.15 6.29
N VAL A 275 12.28 -5.43 5.89
CA VAL A 275 11.13 -5.96 5.17
C VAL A 275 11.34 -6.05 3.65
N GLU A 276 12.24 -5.27 3.02
CA GLU A 276 12.42 -5.32 1.55
C GLU A 276 12.76 -6.74 1.08
N GLY A 277 13.58 -7.48 1.84
CA GLY A 277 14.03 -8.83 1.51
C GLY A 277 13.29 -9.98 2.17
N LYS A 278 12.19 -9.73 2.90
CA LYS A 278 11.50 -10.75 3.70
C LYS A 278 10.38 -11.43 2.91
N GLU A 279 10.20 -12.74 3.11
CA GLU A 279 9.01 -13.46 2.63
C GLU A 279 7.72 -12.83 3.19
N GLY A 280 6.76 -12.54 2.31
CA GLY A 280 5.52 -11.83 2.64
C GLY A 280 5.58 -10.30 2.41
N SER A 281 6.75 -9.77 2.06
CA SER A 281 6.90 -8.44 1.48
C SER A 281 6.36 -8.39 0.06
N CYS A 282 5.84 -7.22 -0.33
CA CYS A 282 5.34 -6.95 -1.68
C CYS A 282 6.27 -6.02 -2.47
N MET A 283 7.51 -5.86 -2.00
CA MET A 283 8.47 -4.96 -2.64
C MET A 283 8.98 -5.50 -3.97
N ASN A 284 9.02 -6.82 -4.18
CA ASN A 284 9.39 -7.40 -5.48
C ASN A 284 8.34 -7.06 -6.54
N GLU A 285 7.06 -7.22 -6.21
CA GLU A 285 5.93 -6.86 -7.06
C GLU A 285 5.96 -5.35 -7.39
N TRP A 286 6.32 -4.49 -6.42
CA TRP A 286 6.56 -3.06 -6.68
C TRP A 286 7.70 -2.83 -7.68
N VAL A 287 8.86 -3.48 -7.48
CA VAL A 287 10.03 -3.32 -8.35
C VAL A 287 9.74 -3.75 -9.79
N GLU A 288 8.96 -4.82 -9.96
CA GLU A 288 8.52 -5.30 -11.27
C GLU A 288 7.66 -4.25 -12.00
N VAL A 289 6.67 -3.66 -11.34
CA VAL A 289 5.79 -2.66 -11.98
C VAL A 289 6.44 -1.28 -12.13
N ALA A 290 7.33 -0.91 -11.20
CA ALA A 290 8.06 0.37 -11.22
C ALA A 290 9.24 0.35 -12.19
N GLY A 291 9.70 -0.83 -12.61
CA GLY A 291 10.90 -0.99 -13.43
C GLY A 291 12.19 -0.75 -12.64
N GLY A 292 12.15 -0.87 -11.31
CA GLY A 292 13.29 -0.67 -10.42
C GLY A 292 12.91 -0.32 -8.99
N TRP A 293 13.93 -0.23 -8.13
CA TRP A 293 13.79 0.15 -6.72
C TRP A 293 13.55 1.66 -6.51
N ALA A 294 13.85 2.47 -7.52
CA ALA A 294 13.57 3.90 -7.49
C ALA A 294 12.19 4.17 -8.07
N SER A 295 11.46 5.11 -7.46
CA SER A 295 10.21 5.59 -8.00
C SER A 295 10.43 6.20 -9.40
N PRO A 296 9.63 5.83 -10.42
CA PRO A 296 9.84 6.26 -11.81
C PRO A 296 9.43 7.71 -12.10
#